data_AF-A8ZWC2-F1
#
_entry.id   AF-A8ZWC2-F1
#
_cell.length_a   1.000
_cell.length_b   1.000
_cell.length_c   1.000
_cell.angle_alpha   90.00
_cell.angle_beta   90.00
_cell.angle_gamma   90.00
#
_symmetry.space_group_name_H-M   'P 1'
#
loop_
_entity.id
_entity.type
_entity.pdbx_description
1 polymer ?
#
loop_
_entity_poly.entity_id
_entity_poly.type
_entity_poly.pdbx_seq_one_letter_code
_entity_poly.pdbx_strand_id
1 'polypeptide(L)'
;MFSFDGIDVKRKAPENIFYETDMYTIKGAKGERNLILEHGLQQLETKFARIRRTKLRKRIELTIEEQTFVCAFVSAAQSRTKANREHWKKNWERPFKMMEDMMEWAKTATPEEKRRAASISPLSSRKNDKSLDCSQVKELYENPLQKMLPVMISNLTPRLMKLSLAILCTNSIPGFITSDSPCVWYDPEAYKRPPFYRAPALMDTTLEITLPVSPKQTILISHSDCSGYIDVHNGVVDELNRRTRFHADEYFIVNRNLKNDFWFDPGEEPDDSWEKIQKETDTEHQI
;
A
#
# COMPACT_ATOMS: atom_id res chain seq x y z
N MET A 1 10.74 -18.89 -3.45
CA MET A 1 10.74 -17.45 -3.78
C MET A 1 11.18 -17.35 -5.23
N PHE A 2 10.42 -16.62 -6.02
CA PHE A 2 10.70 -16.34 -7.42
C PHE A 2 11.01 -14.86 -7.57
N SER A 3 11.96 -14.49 -8.41
CA SER A 3 12.07 -13.10 -8.90
C SER A 3 10.77 -12.67 -9.56
N PHE A 4 10.57 -11.35 -9.68
CA PHE A 4 9.39 -10.79 -10.35
C PHE A 4 9.13 -11.40 -11.72
N ASP A 5 10.16 -11.57 -12.56
CA ASP A 5 10.09 -12.20 -13.89
C ASP A 5 9.88 -13.74 -13.86
N GLY A 6 9.97 -14.36 -12.68
CA GLY A 6 9.79 -15.80 -12.51
C GLY A 6 10.94 -16.66 -13.05
N ILE A 7 12.09 -16.06 -13.37
CA ILE A 7 13.27 -16.76 -13.90
C ILE A 7 14.11 -17.32 -12.76
N ASP A 8 14.45 -16.49 -11.78
CA ASP A 8 15.30 -16.89 -10.65
C ASP A 8 14.49 -17.52 -9.54
N VAL A 9 14.89 -18.73 -9.13
CA VAL A 9 14.25 -19.46 -8.03
C VAL A 9 15.21 -19.64 -6.88
N LYS A 10 14.80 -19.17 -5.70
CA LYS A 10 15.58 -19.30 -4.46
C LYS A 10 14.72 -19.92 -3.35
N ARG A 11 15.32 -20.85 -2.60
CA ARG A 11 14.76 -21.37 -1.35
C ARG A 11 15.33 -20.55 -0.20
N LYS A 12 14.53 -19.62 0.31
CA LYS A 12 14.89 -18.79 1.48
C LYS A 12 13.86 -19.00 2.59
N ALA A 13 14.32 -18.95 3.84
CA ALA A 13 13.44 -18.85 5.00
C ALA A 13 12.79 -17.45 5.03
N PRO A 14 11.52 -17.30 5.43
CA PRO A 14 10.83 -16.00 5.47
C PRO A 14 11.59 -14.91 6.23
N GLU A 15 12.25 -15.27 7.32
CA GLU A 15 13.09 -14.38 8.14
C GLU A 15 14.27 -13.76 7.36
N ASN A 16 14.73 -14.40 6.29
CA ASN A 16 15.83 -13.92 5.43
C ASN A 16 15.33 -13.17 4.19
N ILE A 17 14.02 -12.93 4.09
CA ILE A 17 13.38 -12.30 2.92
C ILE A 17 12.78 -10.96 3.33
N PHE A 18 11.99 -10.92 4.41
CA PHE A 18 11.23 -9.75 4.83
C PHE A 18 11.83 -9.01 6.04
N TYR A 19 13.12 -9.19 6.30
CA TYR A 19 13.80 -8.58 7.43
C TYR A 19 14.82 -7.55 6.93
N GLU A 20 14.58 -6.28 7.29
CA GLU A 20 15.56 -5.21 7.20
C GLU A 20 15.80 -4.70 8.63
N THR A 21 17.04 -4.75 9.08
CA THR A 21 17.42 -4.27 10.43
C THR A 21 17.09 -2.79 10.57
N ASP A 22 16.39 -2.44 11.65
CA ASP A 22 16.09 -1.05 12.03
C ASP A 22 15.20 -0.27 11.04
N MET A 23 14.42 -0.96 10.19
CA MET A 23 13.54 -0.32 9.19
C MET A 23 12.56 0.71 9.78
N TYR A 24 12.11 0.50 11.03
CA TYR A 24 11.13 1.35 11.71
C TYR A 24 11.73 2.17 12.86
N THR A 25 13.06 2.09 13.07
CA THR A 25 13.68 2.66 14.28
C THR A 25 13.89 4.13 14.05
N ILE A 26 13.37 4.96 14.94
CA ILE A 26 13.67 6.40 14.93
C ILE A 26 15.00 6.58 15.68
N LYS A 27 16.00 7.12 14.99
CA LYS A 27 17.30 7.47 15.59
C LYS A 27 17.22 8.89 16.13
N GLY A 28 17.38 9.06 17.44
CA GLY A 28 17.45 10.39 18.06
C GLY A 28 18.80 11.05 17.81
N ALA A 29 18.88 12.36 18.08
CA ALA A 29 20.05 13.20 17.77
C ALA A 29 21.37 12.73 18.44
N LYS A 30 21.29 11.92 19.49
CA LYS A 30 22.44 11.37 20.23
C LYS A 30 22.68 9.87 19.97
N GLY A 31 22.06 9.29 18.94
CA GLY A 31 22.15 7.86 18.63
C GLY A 31 21.25 6.96 19.49
N GLU A 32 20.39 7.56 20.32
CA GLU A 32 19.35 6.83 21.05
C GLU A 32 18.34 6.20 20.09
N ARG A 33 17.93 4.95 20.39
CA ARG A 33 16.99 4.20 19.57
C ARG A 33 15.59 4.30 20.16
N ASN A 34 14.65 4.87 19.41
CA ASN A 34 13.24 4.83 19.76
C ASN A 34 12.56 3.68 19.01
N LEU A 35 12.12 2.67 19.78
CA LEU A 35 11.55 1.40 19.31
C LEU A 35 10.02 1.34 19.41
N ILE A 36 9.35 2.48 19.62
CA ILE A 36 7.89 2.52 19.85
C ILE A 36 7.13 1.90 18.67
N LEU A 37 7.58 2.17 17.43
CA LEU A 37 6.94 1.65 16.22
C LEU A 37 7.15 0.14 16.08
N GLU A 38 8.36 -0.36 16.33
CA GLU A 38 8.67 -1.78 16.34
C GLU A 38 7.82 -2.53 17.34
N HIS A 39 7.74 -2.04 18.58
CA HIS A 39 6.92 -2.65 19.62
C HIS A 39 5.43 -2.62 19.25
N GLY A 40 4.95 -1.52 18.66
CA GLY A 40 3.57 -1.42 18.18
C GLY A 40 3.25 -2.42 17.07
N LEU A 41 4.13 -2.52 16.06
CA LEU A 41 3.98 -3.48 14.97
C LEU A 41 4.08 -4.93 15.45
N GLN A 42 5.02 -5.23 16.34
CA GLN A 42 5.18 -6.56 16.93
C GLN A 42 3.91 -6.99 17.68
N GLN A 43 3.28 -6.09 18.44
CA GLN A 43 2.01 -6.35 19.11
C GLN A 43 0.88 -6.62 18.12
N LEU A 44 0.78 -5.81 17.06
CA LEU A 44 -0.21 -5.98 16.00
C LEU A 44 -0.05 -7.32 15.29
N GLU A 45 1.18 -7.69 14.91
CA GLU A 45 1.50 -8.98 14.29
C GLU A 45 1.20 -10.16 15.20
N THR A 46 1.54 -10.05 16.49
CA THR A 46 1.27 -11.10 17.48
C THR A 46 -0.24 -11.35 17.63
N LYS A 47 -1.03 -10.27 17.72
CA LYS A 47 -2.49 -10.35 17.77
C LYS A 47 -3.06 -10.94 16.49
N PHE A 48 -2.61 -10.48 15.33
CA PHE A 48 -3.04 -11.01 14.04
C PHE A 48 -2.69 -12.50 13.87
N ALA A 49 -1.48 -12.91 14.24
CA ALA A 49 -1.05 -14.31 14.19
C ALA A 49 -1.91 -15.22 15.09
N ARG A 50 -2.31 -14.70 16.26
CA ARG A 50 -3.27 -15.37 17.14
C ARG A 50 -4.63 -15.51 16.44
N ILE A 51 -5.22 -14.41 15.95
CA ILE A 51 -6.50 -14.41 15.22
C ILE A 51 -6.46 -15.42 14.06
N ARG A 52 -5.40 -15.40 13.25
CA ARG A 52 -5.22 -16.34 12.15
C ARG A 52 -5.26 -17.81 12.61
N ARG A 53 -4.57 -18.13 13.71
CA ARG A 53 -4.47 -19.49 14.25
C ARG A 53 -5.77 -19.96 14.91
N THR A 54 -6.41 -19.08 15.67
CA THR A 54 -7.58 -19.43 16.50
C THR A 54 -8.89 -19.27 15.78
N LYS A 55 -8.97 -18.38 14.78
CA LYS A 55 -10.20 -18.03 14.06
C LYS A 55 -10.12 -18.34 12.57
N LEU A 56 -9.28 -17.61 11.81
CA LEU A 56 -9.27 -17.68 10.34
C LEU A 56 -9.07 -19.11 9.83
N ARG A 57 -8.02 -19.79 10.30
CA ARG A 57 -7.73 -21.18 9.90
C ARG A 57 -8.88 -22.15 10.16
N LYS A 58 -9.69 -21.88 11.19
CA LYS A 58 -10.80 -22.73 11.62
C LYS A 58 -12.15 -22.28 11.06
N ARG A 59 -12.17 -21.25 10.20
CA ARG A 59 -13.38 -20.64 9.65
C ARG A 59 -14.36 -20.15 10.71
N ILE A 60 -13.84 -19.61 11.81
CA ILE A 60 -14.65 -19.07 12.91
C ILE A 60 -14.84 -17.58 12.68
N GLU A 61 -16.06 -17.09 12.87
CA GLU A 61 -16.40 -15.67 12.76
C GLU A 61 -15.54 -14.80 13.69
N LEU A 62 -15.21 -13.62 13.19
CA LEU A 62 -14.45 -12.59 13.91
C LEU A 62 -15.40 -11.69 14.68
N THR A 63 -15.04 -11.37 15.92
CA THR A 63 -15.70 -10.27 16.64
C THR A 63 -15.34 -8.92 16.00
N ILE A 64 -16.10 -7.87 16.30
CA ILE A 64 -15.80 -6.50 15.83
C ILE A 64 -14.39 -6.04 16.24
N GLU A 65 -13.96 -6.41 17.45
CA GLU A 65 -12.59 -6.11 17.91
C GLU A 65 -11.55 -6.86 17.06
N GLU A 66 -11.78 -8.14 16.77
CA GLU A 66 -10.88 -8.94 15.93
C GLU A 66 -10.85 -8.42 14.48
N GLN A 67 -12.00 -8.01 13.92
CA GLN A 67 -12.09 -7.36 12.61
C GLN A 67 -11.28 -6.05 12.59
N THR A 68 -11.37 -5.25 13.66
CA THR A 68 -10.58 -4.01 13.80
C THR A 68 -9.07 -4.30 13.76
N PHE A 69 -8.61 -5.36 14.45
CA PHE A 69 -7.21 -5.79 14.38
C PHE A 69 -6.81 -6.29 12.99
N VAL A 70 -7.70 -7.00 12.28
CA VAL A 70 -7.44 -7.43 10.91
C VAL A 70 -7.33 -6.21 9.97
N CYS A 71 -8.23 -5.24 10.05
CA CYS A 71 -8.17 -3.99 9.27
C CYS A 71 -6.92 -3.15 9.60
N ALA A 72 -6.53 -3.08 10.87
CA ALA A 72 -5.28 -2.43 11.26
C ALA A 72 -4.05 -3.14 10.70
N PHE A 73 -4.07 -4.47 10.70
CA PHE A 73 -3.01 -5.28 10.10
C PHE A 73 -2.93 -5.08 8.57
N VAL A 74 -4.07 -5.05 7.87
CA VAL A 74 -4.13 -4.75 6.43
C VAL A 74 -3.59 -3.35 6.13
N SER A 75 -3.98 -2.35 6.93
CA SER A 75 -3.49 -0.97 6.81
C SER A 75 -1.98 -0.89 7.01
N ALA A 76 -1.46 -1.59 8.01
CA ALA A 76 -0.02 -1.67 8.26
C ALA A 76 0.70 -2.40 7.12
N ALA A 77 0.18 -3.55 6.67
CA ALA A 77 0.77 -4.35 5.59
C ALA A 77 0.92 -3.56 4.28
N GLN A 78 -0.08 -2.74 3.93
CA GLN A 78 -0.01 -1.82 2.80
C GLN A 78 1.08 -0.76 2.97
N SER A 79 1.18 -0.20 4.18
CA SER A 79 1.98 0.99 4.42
C SER A 79 3.45 0.69 4.73
N ARG A 80 3.78 -0.55 5.11
CA ARG A 80 5.07 -0.89 5.73
C ARG A 80 6.13 -1.44 4.77
N THR A 81 5.89 -1.36 3.45
CA THR A 81 6.79 -1.88 2.42
C THR A 81 7.96 -0.94 2.15
N LYS A 82 9.05 -1.50 1.63
CA LYS A 82 10.22 -0.73 1.17
C LYS A 82 9.82 0.25 0.05
N ALA A 83 9.02 -0.19 -0.92
CA ALA A 83 8.53 0.66 -1.99
C ALA A 83 7.73 1.86 -1.47
N ASN A 84 6.87 1.66 -0.46
CA ASN A 84 6.13 2.77 0.13
C ASN A 84 7.06 3.77 0.85
N ARG A 85 8.10 3.30 1.55
CA ARG A 85 9.13 4.19 2.12
C ARG A 85 9.80 5.07 1.06
N GLU A 86 10.24 4.46 -0.05
CA GLU A 86 10.91 5.20 -1.13
C GLU A 86 9.96 6.16 -1.85
N HIS A 87 8.69 5.76 -2.03
CA HIS A 87 7.65 6.64 -2.57
C HIS A 87 7.46 7.89 -1.72
N TRP A 88 7.29 7.73 -0.40
CA TRP A 88 7.13 8.87 0.50
C TRP A 88 8.38 9.74 0.57
N LYS A 89 9.57 9.14 0.57
CA LYS A 89 10.83 9.88 0.51
C LYS A 89 10.90 10.78 -0.72
N LYS A 90 10.57 10.23 -1.90
CA LYS A 90 10.53 10.98 -3.16
C LYS A 90 9.51 12.12 -3.14
N ASN A 91 8.33 11.90 -2.55
CA ASN A 91 7.31 12.94 -2.41
C ASN A 91 7.77 14.11 -1.53
N TRP A 92 8.58 13.84 -0.49
CA TRP A 92 9.10 14.87 0.43
C TRP A 92 10.44 15.48 -0.02
N GLU A 93 11.13 14.87 -0.99
CA GLU A 93 12.43 15.37 -1.47
C GLU A 93 12.33 16.78 -2.06
N ARG A 94 11.37 17.02 -2.96
CA ARG A 94 11.20 18.34 -3.59
C ARG A 94 10.79 19.42 -2.60
N PRO A 95 9.77 19.22 -1.73
CA PRO A 95 9.45 20.16 -0.66
C PRO A 95 10.66 20.48 0.23
N PHE A 96 11.43 19.46 0.61
CA PHE A 96 12.61 19.65 1.46
C PHE A 96 13.67 20.51 0.78
N LYS A 97 14.05 20.20 -0.47
CA LYS A 97 15.00 21.00 -1.27
C LYS A 97 14.54 22.45 -1.43
N MET A 98 13.26 22.66 -1.74
CA MET A 98 12.70 24.01 -1.86
C MET A 98 12.83 24.82 -0.55
N MET A 99 12.66 24.18 0.61
CA MET A 99 12.82 24.85 1.90
C MET A 99 14.29 25.13 2.24
N GLU A 100 15.20 24.22 1.91
CA GLU A 100 16.64 24.45 2.05
C GLU A 100 17.10 25.62 1.19
N ASP A 101 16.73 25.65 -0.10
CA ASP A 101 17.04 26.74 -1.02
C ASP A 101 16.49 28.08 -0.51
N MET A 102 15.27 28.09 0.02
CA MET A 102 14.64 29.29 0.59
C MET A 102 15.35 29.76 1.86
N MET A 103 15.83 28.84 2.71
CA MET A 103 16.63 29.19 3.88
C MET A 103 18.00 29.74 3.50
N GLU A 104 18.65 29.16 2.49
CA GLU A 104 19.94 29.62 1.97
C GLU A 104 19.80 31.04 1.39
N TRP A 105 18.80 31.25 0.52
CA TRP A 105 18.45 32.56 -0.02
C TRP A 105 18.17 33.58 1.09
N ALA A 106 17.43 33.19 2.14
CA ALA A 106 17.11 34.08 3.25
C ALA A 106 18.35 34.54 4.04
N LYS A 107 19.48 33.83 4.00
CA LYS A 107 20.74 34.28 4.63
C LYS A 107 21.35 35.47 3.87
N THR A 108 21.22 35.49 2.54
CA THR A 108 21.83 36.50 1.66
C THR A 108 20.86 37.59 1.20
N ALA A 109 19.55 37.38 1.36
CA ALA A 109 18.52 38.31 0.92
C ALA A 109 18.49 39.60 1.74
N THR A 110 18.32 40.72 1.04
CA THR A 110 18.13 42.05 1.63
C THR A 110 16.79 42.12 2.39
N PRO A 111 16.64 43.09 3.32
CA PRO A 111 15.36 43.31 4.02
C PRO A 111 14.18 43.57 3.09
N GLU A 112 14.42 44.20 1.93
CA GLU A 112 13.38 44.51 0.95
C GLU A 112 12.92 43.26 0.19
N GLU A 113 13.86 42.40 -0.22
CA GLU A 113 13.56 41.12 -0.86
C GLU A 113 12.78 40.18 0.08
N LYS A 114 13.15 40.14 1.36
CA LYS A 114 12.41 39.37 2.39
C LYS A 114 10.98 39.87 2.57
N ARG A 115 10.76 41.19 2.59
CA ARG A 115 9.40 41.77 2.65
C ARG A 115 8.59 41.41 1.41
N ARG A 116 9.21 41.45 0.24
CA ARG A 116 8.58 41.10 -1.04
C ARG A 116 8.14 39.63 -1.06
N ALA A 117 9.00 38.71 -0.61
CA ALA A 117 8.65 37.29 -0.49
C ALA A 117 7.54 37.04 0.55
N ALA A 118 7.58 37.71 1.71
CA ALA A 118 6.53 37.59 2.72
C ALA A 118 5.17 38.17 2.28
N SER A 119 5.16 39.07 1.29
CA SER A 119 3.93 39.63 0.71
C SER A 119 3.24 38.70 -0.30
N ILE A 120 3.92 37.64 -0.73
CA ILE A 120 3.32 36.58 -1.55
C ILE A 120 2.54 35.67 -0.60
N SER A 121 1.24 35.95 -0.46
CA SER A 121 0.34 35.11 0.34
C SER A 121 0.40 33.65 -0.13
N PRO A 122 0.46 32.67 0.78
CA PRO A 122 0.30 31.28 0.39
C PRO A 122 -1.10 31.11 -0.21
N LEU A 123 -1.19 30.52 -1.40
CA LEU A 123 -2.46 30.00 -1.91
C LEU A 123 -2.93 28.94 -0.90
N SER A 124 -4.05 29.22 -0.23
CA SER A 124 -4.66 28.34 0.78
C SER A 124 -3.90 28.21 2.11
N SER A 125 -4.10 29.17 3.01
CA SER A 125 -4.01 28.90 4.46
C SER A 125 -5.34 29.27 5.11
N ARG A 126 -6.20 28.27 5.37
CA ARG A 126 -7.25 28.43 6.39
C ARG A 126 -6.55 28.86 7.68
N LYS A 127 -7.06 29.91 8.34
CA LYS A 127 -6.43 30.63 9.47
C LYS A 127 -5.97 29.77 10.67
N ASN A 128 -6.21 28.46 10.68
CA ASN A 128 -5.92 27.55 11.79
C ASN A 128 -5.03 26.34 11.45
N ASP A 129 -4.58 26.15 10.21
CA ASP A 129 -3.63 25.06 9.92
C ASP A 129 -2.20 25.52 10.15
N LYS A 130 -1.53 24.88 11.13
CA LYS A 130 -0.09 25.06 11.34
C LYS A 130 0.65 24.51 10.12
N SER A 131 1.26 25.38 9.32
CA SER A 131 2.17 24.95 8.26
C SER A 131 3.38 24.24 8.86
N LEU A 132 3.87 23.22 8.17
CA LEU A 132 5.07 22.51 8.59
C LEU A 132 6.29 23.42 8.51
N ASP A 133 7.14 23.38 9.53
CA ASP A 133 8.45 24.02 9.49
C ASP A 133 9.49 23.15 8.76
N CYS A 134 10.65 23.74 8.44
CA CYS A 134 11.71 23.06 7.69
C CYS A 134 12.24 21.81 8.42
N SER A 135 12.30 21.85 9.76
CA SER A 135 12.75 20.70 10.56
C SER A 135 11.76 19.55 10.48
N GLN A 136 10.46 19.84 10.47
CA GLN A 136 9.41 18.84 10.31
C GLN A 136 9.41 18.23 8.91
N VAL A 137 9.61 19.04 7.87
CA VAL A 137 9.72 18.54 6.48
C VAL A 137 10.98 17.69 6.30
N LYS A 138 12.10 18.11 6.88
CA LYS A 138 13.33 17.31 6.91
C LYS A 138 13.10 15.95 7.57
N GLU A 139 12.40 15.93 8.71
CA GLU A 139 12.11 14.69 9.42
C GLU A 139 11.20 13.75 8.62
N LEU A 140 10.23 14.30 7.88
CA LEU A 140 9.38 13.54 6.94
C LEU A 140 10.15 13.01 5.73
N TYR A 141 11.19 13.72 5.28
CA TYR A 141 12.07 13.25 4.21
C TYR A 141 13.07 12.18 4.69
N GLU A 142 13.65 12.35 5.87
CA GLU A 142 14.66 11.42 6.42
C GLU A 142 14.04 10.15 7.00
N ASN A 143 12.86 10.27 7.64
CA ASN A 143 12.17 9.16 8.32
C ASN A 143 10.70 9.04 7.87
N PRO A 144 10.42 8.97 6.55
CA PRO A 144 9.06 9.05 6.01
C PRO A 144 8.17 7.95 6.54
N LEU A 145 8.68 6.72 6.59
CA LEU A 145 7.90 5.58 7.00
C LEU A 145 7.50 5.68 8.47
N GLN A 146 8.43 6.07 9.34
CA GLN A 146 8.21 6.19 10.78
C GLN A 146 7.16 7.25 11.11
N LYS A 147 7.12 8.34 10.33
CA LYS A 147 6.16 9.42 10.51
C LYS A 147 4.80 9.13 9.89
N MET A 148 4.79 8.53 8.70
CA MET A 148 3.57 8.28 7.96
C MET A 148 2.84 7.03 8.45
N LEU A 149 3.54 5.98 8.90
CA LEU A 149 2.92 4.70 9.23
C LEU A 149 1.82 4.79 10.30
N PRO A 150 2.01 5.46 11.46
CA PRO A 150 0.94 5.62 12.44
C PRO A 150 -0.26 6.41 11.90
N VAL A 151 0.00 7.43 11.08
CA VAL A 151 -1.03 8.27 10.45
C VAL A 151 -1.81 7.46 9.42
N MET A 152 -1.14 6.62 8.64
CA MET A 152 -1.77 5.74 7.66
C MET A 152 -2.64 4.69 8.36
N ILE A 153 -2.13 4.02 9.40
CA ILE A 153 -2.90 3.02 10.14
C ILE A 153 -4.12 3.67 10.81
N SER A 154 -3.96 4.81 11.48
CA SER A 154 -5.05 5.48 12.19
C SER A 154 -6.14 6.03 11.26
N ASN A 155 -5.77 6.47 10.05
CA ASN A 155 -6.73 6.95 9.06
C ASN A 155 -7.38 5.85 8.23
N LEU A 156 -6.62 4.82 7.84
CA LEU A 156 -7.11 3.75 6.98
C LEU A 156 -7.99 2.76 7.74
N THR A 157 -7.57 2.32 8.94
CA THR A 157 -8.31 1.32 9.73
C THR A 157 -9.80 1.64 9.88
N PRO A 158 -10.23 2.84 10.35
CA PRO A 158 -11.65 3.15 10.50
C PRO A 158 -12.39 3.27 9.16
N ARG A 159 -11.68 3.48 8.04
CA ARG A 159 -12.30 3.49 6.71
C ARG A 159 -12.48 2.08 6.17
N LEU A 160 -11.49 1.20 6.36
CA LEU A 160 -11.61 -0.22 6.02
C LEU A 160 -12.72 -0.91 6.80
N MET A 161 -12.93 -0.51 8.07
CA MET A 161 -14.04 -1.03 8.89
C MET A 161 -15.44 -0.65 8.37
N LYS A 162 -15.56 0.28 7.41
CA LYS A 162 -16.82 0.62 6.75
C LYS A 162 -17.09 -0.22 5.51
N LEU A 163 -16.11 -1.01 5.08
CA LEU A 163 -16.19 -1.91 3.94
C LEU A 163 -16.54 -3.33 4.42
N SER A 164 -17.03 -4.14 3.50
CA SER A 164 -17.30 -5.55 3.77
C SER A 164 -15.98 -6.33 3.81
N LEU A 165 -15.88 -7.27 4.74
CA LEU A 165 -14.70 -8.14 4.90
C LEU A 165 -15.10 -9.60 4.71
N ALA A 166 -14.48 -10.23 3.72
CA ALA A 166 -14.60 -11.66 3.44
C ALA A 166 -13.24 -12.36 3.51
N ILE A 167 -13.26 -13.67 3.80
CA ILE A 167 -12.09 -14.55 3.76
C ILE A 167 -12.28 -15.55 2.62
N LEU A 168 -11.59 -15.33 1.51
CA LEU A 168 -11.65 -16.26 0.39
C LEU A 168 -10.77 -17.47 0.71
N CYS A 169 -11.31 -18.65 0.47
CA CYS A 169 -10.73 -19.94 0.84
C CYS A 169 -10.48 -20.79 -0.39
N THR A 170 -9.38 -21.53 -0.40
CA THR A 170 -9.07 -22.47 -1.47
C THR A 170 -8.38 -23.73 -0.95
N ASN A 171 -8.58 -24.83 -1.68
CA ASN A 171 -7.81 -26.07 -1.54
C ASN A 171 -6.87 -26.29 -2.72
N SER A 172 -6.77 -25.33 -3.64
CA SER A 172 -5.87 -25.37 -4.78
C SER A 172 -4.40 -25.42 -4.33
N ILE A 173 -3.56 -25.94 -5.22
CA ILE A 173 -2.12 -26.04 -5.02
C ILE A 173 -1.47 -25.33 -6.21
N PRO A 174 -0.58 -24.33 -5.99
CA PRO A 174 -0.01 -23.93 -4.71
C PRO A 174 -0.95 -23.13 -3.79
N GLY A 175 -2.09 -22.65 -4.30
CA GLY A 175 -2.99 -21.77 -3.55
C GLY A 175 -2.60 -20.30 -3.72
N PHE A 176 -2.96 -19.44 -2.75
CA PHE A 176 -2.63 -18.02 -2.82
C PHE A 176 -1.12 -17.78 -2.63
N ILE A 177 -0.54 -16.94 -3.48
CA ILE A 177 0.85 -16.46 -3.39
C ILE A 177 0.91 -15.19 -2.54
N THR A 178 2.11 -14.76 -2.18
CA THR A 178 2.35 -13.45 -1.54
C THR A 178 3.59 -12.79 -2.15
N SER A 179 3.96 -11.59 -1.73
CA SER A 179 5.09 -10.83 -2.28
C SER A 179 5.71 -9.90 -1.23
N ASP A 180 6.71 -9.13 -1.65
CA ASP A 180 7.26 -7.97 -0.94
C ASP A 180 6.31 -6.79 -0.80
N SER A 181 5.25 -6.73 -1.63
CA SER A 181 4.10 -5.85 -1.44
C SER A 181 2.79 -6.66 -1.39
N PRO A 182 2.52 -7.34 -0.27
CA PRO A 182 1.50 -8.39 -0.21
C PRO A 182 0.05 -7.88 -0.13
N CYS A 183 -0.15 -6.59 0.17
CA CYS A 183 -1.47 -5.97 0.18
C CYS A 183 -1.69 -5.32 -1.19
N VAL A 184 -2.70 -5.79 -1.92
CA VAL A 184 -3.00 -5.32 -3.27
C VAL A 184 -4.27 -4.50 -3.23
N TRP A 185 -4.18 -3.25 -3.68
CA TRP A 185 -5.34 -2.41 -3.95
C TRP A 185 -5.58 -2.44 -5.45
N TYR A 186 -6.77 -2.86 -5.85
CA TYR A 186 -7.13 -3.05 -7.24
C TYR A 186 -8.54 -2.54 -7.48
N ASP A 187 -8.71 -1.78 -8.55
CA ASP A 187 -10.03 -1.44 -9.05
C ASP A 187 -10.18 -2.05 -10.45
N PRO A 188 -11.08 -3.04 -10.64
CA PRO A 188 -11.33 -3.66 -11.94
C PRO A 188 -11.83 -2.65 -12.97
N GLU A 189 -12.38 -1.50 -12.58
CA GLU A 189 -12.88 -0.48 -13.52
C GLU A 189 -11.92 0.70 -13.71
N ALA A 190 -10.70 0.63 -13.17
CA ALA A 190 -9.72 1.71 -13.29
C ALA A 190 -9.40 2.09 -14.75
N TYR A 191 -9.44 1.12 -15.68
CA TYR A 191 -9.14 1.35 -17.10
C TYR A 191 -10.14 2.30 -17.79
N LYS A 192 -11.37 2.45 -17.24
CA LYS A 192 -12.40 3.35 -17.76
C LYS A 192 -12.10 4.82 -17.44
N ARG A 193 -11.19 5.07 -16.49
CA ARG A 193 -10.83 6.42 -16.01
C ARG A 193 -9.65 6.98 -16.78
N PRO A 194 -9.53 8.32 -16.89
CA PRO A 194 -8.34 8.95 -17.47
C PRO A 194 -7.07 8.54 -16.70
N PRO A 195 -5.89 8.46 -17.35
CA PRO A 195 -4.66 7.93 -16.75
C PRO A 195 -4.30 8.51 -15.38
N PHE A 196 -4.51 9.81 -15.17
CA PHE A 196 -4.22 10.49 -13.90
C PHE A 196 -5.16 10.11 -12.73
N TYR A 197 -6.29 9.47 -13.01
CA TYR A 197 -7.32 9.09 -12.04
C TYR A 197 -7.47 7.57 -11.87
N ARG A 198 -6.50 6.77 -12.35
CA ARG A 198 -6.56 5.30 -12.27
C ARG A 198 -6.06 4.72 -10.94
N ALA A 199 -5.41 5.53 -10.12
CA ALA A 199 -4.91 5.07 -8.84
C ALA A 199 -6.10 4.65 -7.94
N PRO A 200 -6.12 3.42 -7.40
CA PRO A 200 -7.25 2.94 -6.62
C PRO A 200 -7.43 3.76 -5.34
N ALA A 201 -8.67 4.14 -5.06
CA ALA A 201 -9.04 4.93 -3.90
C ALA A 201 -10.23 4.32 -3.16
N LEU A 202 -10.32 4.57 -1.85
CA LEU A 202 -11.44 4.07 -1.01
C LEU A 202 -12.83 4.54 -1.46
N MET A 203 -12.89 5.61 -2.26
CA MET A 203 -14.13 6.13 -2.83
C MET A 203 -14.58 5.39 -4.09
N ASP A 204 -13.72 4.57 -4.69
CA ASP A 204 -14.05 3.78 -5.87
C ASP A 204 -14.95 2.63 -5.44
N THR A 205 -16.17 2.57 -5.97
CA THR A 205 -17.21 1.60 -5.58
C THR A 205 -16.85 0.17 -5.93
N THR A 206 -15.92 -0.02 -6.85
CA THR A 206 -15.42 -1.31 -7.35
C THR A 206 -14.09 -1.70 -6.71
N LEU A 207 -13.58 -0.91 -5.77
CA LEU A 207 -12.32 -1.21 -5.08
C LEU A 207 -12.34 -2.59 -4.41
N GLU A 208 -11.28 -3.34 -4.66
CA GLU A 208 -10.93 -4.57 -3.98
C GLU A 208 -9.55 -4.42 -3.32
N ILE A 209 -9.49 -4.71 -2.01
CA ILE A 209 -8.24 -4.80 -1.26
C ILE A 209 -8.04 -6.25 -0.87
N THR A 210 -6.92 -6.84 -1.28
CA THR A 210 -6.61 -8.24 -0.97
C THR A 210 -5.30 -8.40 -0.21
N LEU A 211 -5.28 -9.34 0.72
CA LEU A 211 -4.10 -9.68 1.50
C LEU A 211 -4.02 -11.19 1.73
N PRO A 212 -3.11 -11.91 1.06
CA PRO A 212 -2.86 -13.32 1.29
C PRO A 212 -2.32 -13.57 2.70
N VAL A 213 -3.08 -14.29 3.53
CA VAL A 213 -2.71 -14.58 4.94
C VAL A 213 -2.20 -16.01 5.10
N SER A 214 -2.48 -16.87 4.12
CA SER A 214 -1.92 -18.20 3.98
C SER A 214 -2.16 -18.70 2.55
N PRO A 215 -1.52 -19.80 2.13
CA PRO A 215 -1.80 -20.38 0.82
C PRO A 215 -3.26 -20.85 0.65
N LYS A 216 -4.00 -21.03 1.75
CA LYS A 216 -5.40 -21.46 1.72
C LYS A 216 -6.39 -20.32 1.89
N GLN A 217 -5.93 -19.13 2.29
CA GLN A 217 -6.82 -18.03 2.68
C GLN A 217 -6.23 -16.68 2.31
N THR A 218 -7.06 -15.84 1.70
CA THR A 218 -6.78 -14.41 1.47
C THR A 218 -7.91 -13.58 2.06
N ILE A 219 -7.57 -12.43 2.62
CA ILE A 219 -8.57 -11.43 3.02
C ILE A 219 -9.00 -10.68 1.77
N LEU A 220 -10.30 -10.42 1.65
CA LEU A 220 -10.89 -9.47 0.70
C LEU A 220 -11.63 -8.40 1.49
N ILE A 221 -11.32 -7.14 1.23
CA ILE A 221 -12.07 -5.98 1.70
C ILE A 221 -12.58 -5.22 0.48
N SER A 222 -13.89 -4.99 0.39
CA SER A 222 -14.50 -4.30 -0.76
C SER A 222 -15.82 -3.63 -0.39
N HIS A 223 -16.38 -2.82 -1.29
CA HIS A 223 -17.74 -2.29 -1.16
C HIS A 223 -18.83 -3.30 -1.52
N SER A 224 -18.46 -4.44 -2.13
CA SER A 224 -19.43 -5.51 -2.42
C SER A 224 -19.97 -6.10 -1.11
N ASP A 225 -21.21 -6.55 -1.12
CA ASP A 225 -21.83 -7.23 0.03
C ASP A 225 -21.29 -8.67 0.15
N CYS A 226 -20.01 -8.79 0.50
CA CYS A 226 -19.31 -10.05 0.69
C CYS A 226 -18.78 -10.15 2.13
N SER A 227 -19.25 -11.16 2.87
CA SER A 227 -18.81 -11.40 4.24
C SER A 227 -18.65 -12.89 4.53
N GLY A 228 -17.92 -13.19 5.62
CA GLY A 228 -17.70 -14.57 6.06
C GLY A 228 -16.63 -15.31 5.25
N TYR A 229 -16.76 -16.63 5.16
CA TYR A 229 -15.79 -17.51 4.51
C TYR A 229 -16.34 -18.02 3.18
N ILE A 230 -15.66 -17.73 2.08
CA ILE A 230 -16.13 -18.01 0.72
C ILE A 230 -15.15 -18.96 0.06
N ASP A 231 -15.58 -20.17 -0.31
CA ASP A 231 -14.77 -21.07 -1.13
C ASP A 231 -14.74 -20.59 -2.58
N VAL A 232 -13.55 -20.39 -3.12
CA VAL A 232 -13.35 -19.88 -4.48
C VAL A 232 -12.74 -20.93 -5.40
N HIS A 233 -13.15 -20.92 -6.66
CA HIS A 233 -12.62 -21.79 -7.70
C HIS A 233 -11.22 -21.34 -8.15
N ASN A 234 -10.50 -22.21 -8.87
CA ASN A 234 -9.11 -21.97 -9.24
C ASN A 234 -8.90 -20.70 -10.08
N GLY A 235 -9.83 -20.36 -10.97
CA GLY A 235 -9.76 -19.13 -11.78
C GLY A 235 -9.64 -17.86 -10.93
N VAL A 236 -10.41 -17.75 -9.83
CA VAL A 236 -10.28 -16.62 -8.89
C VAL A 236 -8.92 -16.64 -8.17
N VAL A 237 -8.42 -17.81 -7.80
CA VAL A 237 -7.08 -17.93 -7.18
C VAL A 237 -6.00 -17.46 -8.14
N ASP A 238 -6.08 -17.90 -9.40
CA ASP A 238 -5.13 -17.53 -10.45
C ASP A 238 -5.16 -16.04 -10.75
N GLU A 239 -6.34 -15.41 -10.81
CA GLU A 239 -6.48 -13.96 -11.00
C GLU A 239 -5.91 -13.16 -9.82
N LEU A 240 -6.19 -13.56 -8.58
CA LEU A 240 -5.64 -12.90 -7.40
C LEU A 240 -4.11 -13.09 -7.30
N ASN A 241 -3.60 -14.23 -7.73
CA ASN A 241 -2.16 -14.47 -7.82
C ASN A 241 -1.51 -13.63 -8.92
N ARG A 242 -2.14 -13.51 -10.10
CA ARG A 242 -1.71 -12.63 -11.20
C ARG A 242 -1.58 -11.20 -10.70
N ARG A 243 -2.62 -10.66 -10.06
CA ARG A 243 -2.61 -9.32 -9.45
C ARG A 243 -1.51 -9.15 -8.41
N THR A 244 -1.37 -10.11 -7.49
CA THR A 244 -0.32 -10.11 -6.46
C THR A 244 1.08 -10.09 -7.08
N ARG A 245 1.29 -10.84 -8.18
CA ARG A 245 2.55 -10.86 -8.90
C ARG A 245 2.81 -9.53 -9.60
N PHE A 246 1.84 -8.96 -10.31
CA PHE A 246 2.01 -7.65 -10.99
C PHE A 246 2.18 -6.49 -10.02
N HIS A 247 1.72 -6.63 -8.77
CA HIS A 247 1.93 -5.66 -7.69
C HIS A 247 3.24 -5.89 -6.92
N ALA A 248 3.95 -7.00 -7.13
CA ALA A 248 5.24 -7.24 -6.49
C ALA A 248 6.32 -6.30 -7.05
N ASP A 249 7.27 -5.89 -6.20
CA ASP A 249 8.36 -4.99 -6.60
C ASP A 249 9.56 -5.80 -7.14
N GLU A 250 10.07 -6.73 -6.33
CA GLU A 250 11.28 -7.51 -6.60
C GLU A 250 10.99 -9.02 -6.71
N TYR A 251 10.08 -9.55 -5.88
CA TYR A 251 9.83 -11.00 -5.82
C TYR A 251 8.44 -11.40 -5.33
N PHE A 252 8.01 -12.61 -5.72
CA PHE A 252 6.83 -13.28 -5.18
C PHE A 252 7.17 -14.63 -4.54
N ILE A 253 6.30 -15.07 -3.65
CA ILE A 253 6.49 -16.25 -2.80
C ILE A 253 5.32 -17.21 -2.97
N VAL A 254 5.68 -18.43 -3.31
CA VAL A 254 4.81 -19.59 -3.40
C VAL A 254 5.12 -20.57 -2.27
N ASN A 255 4.11 -21.31 -1.80
CA ASN A 255 4.28 -22.31 -0.74
C ASN A 255 4.90 -23.63 -1.23
N ARG A 256 4.86 -23.86 -2.54
CA ARG A 256 5.45 -25.00 -3.25
C ARG A 256 6.12 -24.46 -4.49
N ASN A 257 7.18 -25.11 -4.94
CA ASN A 257 7.95 -24.66 -6.11
C ASN A 257 7.18 -24.91 -7.42
N LEU A 258 6.04 -24.22 -7.57
CA LEU A 258 5.11 -24.30 -8.69
C LEU A 258 4.82 -22.89 -9.17
N LYS A 259 4.87 -22.70 -10.48
CA LYS A 259 4.58 -21.47 -11.19
C LYS A 259 3.42 -21.73 -12.14
N ASN A 260 2.57 -20.74 -12.36
CA ASN A 260 1.54 -20.76 -13.40
C ASN A 260 1.84 -19.62 -14.39
N ASP A 261 1.88 -19.94 -15.68
CA ASP A 261 2.16 -18.96 -16.73
C ASP A 261 1.05 -17.90 -16.83
N PHE A 262 -0.18 -18.24 -16.44
CA PHE A 262 -1.30 -17.28 -16.35
C PHE A 262 -0.98 -16.09 -15.44
N TRP A 263 -0.15 -16.26 -14.42
CA TRP A 263 0.20 -15.15 -13.52
C TRP A 263 1.07 -14.07 -14.20
N PHE A 264 1.61 -14.36 -15.39
CA PHE A 264 2.46 -13.46 -16.18
C PHE A 264 1.70 -12.80 -17.32
N ASP A 265 0.44 -13.18 -17.53
CA ASP A 265 -0.40 -12.62 -18.58
C ASP A 265 -0.86 -11.20 -18.18
N PRO A 266 -0.47 -10.14 -18.92
CA PRO A 266 -0.96 -8.79 -18.65
C PRO A 266 -2.49 -8.68 -18.87
N GLY A 267 -3.08 -9.63 -19.60
CA GLY A 267 -4.44 -9.58 -20.08
C GLY A 267 -4.58 -8.71 -21.33
N GLU A 268 -5.79 -8.69 -21.87
CA GLU A 268 -6.14 -7.86 -23.02
C GLU A 268 -6.82 -6.56 -22.55
N GLU A 269 -6.54 -5.46 -23.27
CA GLU A 269 -7.18 -4.17 -23.00
C GLU A 269 -8.68 -4.25 -23.35
N PRO A 270 -9.60 -3.97 -22.40
CA PRO A 270 -11.04 -3.98 -22.65
C PRO A 270 -11.46 -2.99 -23.75
N ASP A 271 -12.56 -3.26 -24.45
CA ASP A 271 -13.06 -2.38 -25.52
C ASP A 271 -13.61 -1.05 -25.02
N ASP A 272 -14.11 -1.02 -23.78
CA ASP A 272 -14.57 0.18 -23.09
C ASP A 272 -13.44 0.89 -22.32
N SER A 273 -12.18 0.71 -22.73
CA SER A 273 -11.06 1.47 -22.17
C SER A 273 -11.14 2.94 -22.55
N TRP A 274 -10.66 3.80 -21.64
CA TRP A 274 -10.58 5.24 -21.90
C TRP A 274 -9.80 5.53 -23.20
N GLU A 275 -8.70 4.81 -23.46
CA GLU A 275 -7.88 4.98 -24.66
C GLU A 275 -8.64 4.64 -25.94
N LYS A 276 -9.44 3.57 -25.97
CA LYS A 276 -10.21 3.18 -27.16
C LYS A 276 -11.36 4.15 -27.40
N ILE A 277 -12.09 4.52 -26.35
CA ILE A 277 -13.20 5.48 -26.43
C ILE A 277 -12.72 6.84 -26.95
N GLN A 278 -11.58 7.36 -26.46
CA GLN A 278 -11.06 8.64 -26.93
C GLN A 278 -10.61 8.58 -28.40
N LYS A 279 -9.97 7.50 -28.83
CA LYS A 279 -9.56 7.33 -30.24
C LYS A 279 -10.75 7.28 -31.20
N GLU A 280 -11.84 6.63 -30.82
CA GLU A 280 -13.08 6.60 -31.61
C GLU A 280 -13.68 8.01 -31.72
N THR A 281 -13.74 8.75 -30.60
CA THR A 281 -14.28 10.11 -30.55
C THR A 281 -13.46 11.08 -31.42
N ASP A 282 -12.13 10.97 -31.40
CA ASP A 282 -11.23 11.80 -32.21
C ASP A 282 -11.34 11.49 -33.72
N THR A 283 -11.74 10.26 -34.08
CA THR A 283 -11.93 9.84 -35.48
C THR A 283 -13.26 10.33 -36.03
N GLU A 284 -14.32 10.36 -35.22
CA GLU A 284 -15.63 10.90 -35.61
C GLU A 284 -15.61 12.43 -35.79
N HIS A 285 -14.72 13.14 -35.11
CA HIS A 285 -14.57 14.60 -35.26
C HIS A 285 -13.69 15.03 -36.45
N GLN A 286 -13.15 14.07 -37.22
CA GLN A 286 -12.34 14.30 -38.41
C GLN A 286 -13.09 13.98 -39.73
N ILE A 287 -14.37 13.61 -39.67
CA ILE A 287 -15.26 13.32 -40.80
C ILE A 287 -16.32 14.42 -40.91
#